data_AF-A0AAX4PMG4-F1
#
_entry.id   AF-A0AAX4PMG4-F1
#
_cell.length_a   1.000
_cell.length_b   1.000
_cell.length_c   1.000
_cell.angle_alpha   90.00
_cell.angle_beta   90.00
_cell.angle_gamma   90.00
#
_symmetry.space_group_name_H-M   'P 1'
#
loop_
_entity.id
_entity.type
_entity.pdbx_description
1 polymer ?
#
loop_
_entity_poly.entity_id
_entity_poly.type
_entity_poly.pdbx_seq_one_letter_code
_entity_poly.pdbx_strand_id
1 'polypeptide(L)'
;MAAAPSSGALVAVETEEEEEARRQAYLKRLRDAEDLEDKLREISEGVPTMVCNTAGSTAGAGSGGFHSYRQQKRRNQIREAAMEADLKHEKEQTAFDARKAELAKVEENKTAKRRAKRQKLKAKAKKRAKKGPKAPVVGPSVAPAGPEGGPDRPGNPDPTSKHVFTRRSKP
;
A
#
# COMPACT_ATOMS: atom_id res chain seq x y z
N MET A 1 -50.82 34.87 -32.55
CA MET A 1 -50.44 33.51 -32.12
C MET A 1 -48.93 33.41 -32.17
N ALA A 2 -48.25 33.45 -31.02
CA ALA A 2 -46.79 33.37 -30.95
C ALA A 2 -46.38 31.98 -30.43
N ALA A 3 -45.51 31.30 -31.18
CA ALA A 3 -45.08 29.93 -30.96
C ALA A 3 -44.09 29.80 -29.79
N ALA A 4 -44.21 28.72 -29.01
CA ALA A 4 -43.30 28.40 -27.91
C ALA A 4 -41.96 27.84 -28.44
N PRO A 5 -40.80 28.29 -27.94
CA PRO A 5 -39.52 27.68 -28.30
C PRO A 5 -39.39 26.32 -27.61
N SER A 6 -39.19 25.28 -28.43
CA SER A 6 -38.89 23.92 -28.02
C SER A 6 -37.69 23.86 -27.08
N SER A 7 -37.87 23.28 -25.88
CA SER A 7 -36.80 23.03 -24.92
C SER A 7 -35.85 21.95 -25.43
N GLY A 8 -34.94 22.33 -26.33
CA GLY A 8 -33.73 21.57 -26.57
C GLY A 8 -32.90 21.56 -25.29
N ALA A 9 -32.53 20.37 -24.82
CA ALA A 9 -31.68 20.18 -23.65
C ALA A 9 -30.34 20.91 -23.85
N LEU A 10 -30.20 22.09 -23.26
CA LEU A 10 -28.92 22.77 -23.10
C LEU A 10 -28.09 21.95 -22.11
N VAL A 11 -27.10 21.22 -22.62
CA VAL A 11 -25.95 20.79 -21.82
C VAL A 11 -25.24 22.08 -21.43
N ALA A 12 -25.40 22.50 -20.17
CA ALA A 12 -24.68 23.65 -19.64
C ALA A 12 -23.19 23.35 -19.71
N VAL A 13 -22.46 24.08 -20.57
CA VAL A 13 -20.99 24.11 -20.54
C VAL A 13 -20.64 24.91 -19.30
N GLU A 14 -20.40 24.20 -18.19
CA GLU A 14 -20.06 24.80 -16.90
C GLU A 14 -18.78 25.61 -17.07
N THR A 15 -18.80 26.87 -16.61
CA THR A 15 -17.61 27.71 -16.67
C THR A 15 -16.54 27.14 -15.73
N GLU A 16 -15.26 27.24 -16.09
CA GLU A 16 -14.16 26.69 -15.27
C GLU A 16 -14.21 27.21 -13.82
N GLU A 17 -14.68 28.44 -13.63
CA GLU A 17 -14.88 29.06 -12.32
C GLU A 17 -15.99 28.39 -11.49
N GLU A 18 -17.08 27.96 -12.11
CA GLU A 18 -18.16 27.21 -11.44
C GLU A 18 -17.72 25.78 -11.10
N GLU A 19 -16.92 25.15 -11.96
CA GLU A 19 -16.31 23.85 -11.66
C GLU A 19 -15.32 23.95 -10.49
N GLU A 20 -14.50 24.99 -10.47
CA GLU A 20 -13.56 25.26 -9.38
C GLU A 20 -14.28 25.58 -8.07
N ALA A 21 -15.35 26.37 -8.10
CA ALA A 21 -16.18 26.62 -6.92
C ALA A 21 -16.82 25.33 -6.38
N ARG A 22 -17.26 24.42 -7.25
CA ARG A 22 -17.77 23.08 -6.86
C ARG A 22 -16.68 22.19 -6.29
N ARG A 23 -15.49 22.19 -6.89
CA ARG A 23 -14.31 21.46 -6.37
C ARG A 23 -13.88 22.00 -5.01
N GLN A 24 -13.86 23.33 -4.84
CA GLN A 24 -13.55 23.98 -3.57
C GLN A 24 -14.62 23.67 -2.52
N ALA A 25 -15.90 23.72 -2.88
CA ALA A 25 -16.99 23.32 -2.00
C ALA A 25 -16.89 21.84 -1.62
N TYR A 26 -16.51 20.97 -2.55
CA TYR A 26 -16.27 19.55 -2.29
C TYR A 26 -15.10 19.34 -1.33
N LEU A 27 -13.96 19.98 -1.57
CA LEU A 27 -12.80 19.94 -0.68
C LEU A 27 -13.12 20.51 0.71
N LYS A 28 -13.94 21.56 0.77
CA LYS A 28 -14.40 22.11 2.05
C LYS A 28 -15.27 21.10 2.80
N ARG A 29 -16.23 20.45 2.13
CA ARG A 29 -17.05 19.39 2.75
C ARG A 29 -16.19 18.23 3.26
N LEU A 30 -15.13 17.87 2.53
CA LEU A 30 -14.20 16.83 2.98
C LEU A 30 -13.47 17.25 4.26
N ARG A 31 -12.92 18.47 4.31
CA ARG A 31 -12.27 19.00 5.52
C ARG A 31 -13.25 19.10 6.70
N ASP A 32 -14.44 19.64 6.47
CA ASP A 32 -15.47 19.74 7.49
C ASP A 32 -15.89 18.34 8.00
N ALA A 33 -15.87 17.32 7.13
CA ALA A 33 -16.13 15.93 7.52
C ALA A 33 -14.99 15.34 8.37
N GLU A 34 -13.73 15.56 8.00
CA GLU A 34 -12.56 15.15 8.79
C GLU A 34 -12.59 15.78 10.19
N ASP A 35 -12.85 17.09 10.27
CA ASP A 35 -12.99 17.80 11.55
C ASP A 35 -14.14 17.26 12.42
N LEU A 36 -15.23 16.80 11.79
CA LEU A 36 -16.33 16.16 12.49
C LEU A 36 -15.94 14.76 13.00
N GLU A 37 -15.19 13.98 12.22
CA GLU A 37 -14.71 12.66 12.64
C GLU A 37 -13.78 12.76 13.85
N ASP A 38 -12.86 13.73 13.87
CA ASP A 38 -11.95 13.94 15.00
C ASP A 38 -12.70 14.35 16.27
N LYS A 39 -13.71 15.22 16.15
CA LYS A 39 -14.59 15.57 17.29
C LYS A 39 -15.39 14.38 17.79
N LEU A 40 -15.89 13.53 16.89
CA LEU A 40 -16.61 12.32 17.27
C LEU A 40 -15.70 11.33 17.99
N ARG A 41 -14.44 11.20 17.56
CA ARG A 41 -13.42 10.41 18.28
C ARG A 41 -13.20 10.97 19.68
N GLU A 42 -12.96 12.27 19.80
CA GLU A 42 -12.75 12.93 21.09
C GLU A 42 -13.94 12.75 22.04
N ILE A 43 -15.17 12.87 21.55
CA ILE A 43 -16.37 12.61 22.36
C ILE A 43 -16.43 11.14 22.78
N SER A 44 -16.15 10.21 21.86
CA SER A 44 -16.26 8.78 22.14
C SER A 44 -15.21 8.26 23.13
N GLU A 45 -14.00 8.83 23.11
CA GLU A 45 -12.86 8.41 23.93
C GLU A 45 -12.71 9.25 25.20
N GLY A 46 -12.93 10.56 25.10
CA GLY A 46 -12.64 11.52 26.16
C GLY A 46 -13.80 11.78 27.12
N VAL A 47 -15.06 11.57 26.70
CA VAL A 47 -16.22 11.82 27.55
C VAL A 47 -16.63 10.54 28.29
N PRO A 48 -16.58 10.51 29.65
CA PRO A 48 -17.03 9.36 30.42
C PRO A 48 -18.51 9.08 30.18
N THR A 49 -18.84 7.87 29.74
CA THR A 49 -20.24 7.46 29.57
C THR A 49 -20.89 7.21 30.94
N MET A 50 -21.78 8.11 31.36
CA MET A 50 -22.48 7.97 32.63
C MET A 50 -23.56 6.88 32.53
N VAL A 51 -23.33 5.74 33.19
CA VAL A 51 -24.31 4.66 33.25
C VAL A 51 -25.30 4.95 34.37
N CYS A 52 -26.52 5.36 34.00
CA CYS A 52 -27.59 5.67 34.95
C CYS A 52 -28.34 4.43 35.47
N ASN A 53 -27.96 3.23 35.03
CA ASN A 53 -28.72 1.99 35.22
C ASN A 53 -28.12 1.12 36.35
N THR A 54 -27.46 1.74 37.33
CA THR A 54 -26.71 1.05 38.38
C THR A 54 -27.58 0.88 39.63
N ALA A 55 -27.98 -0.37 39.91
CA ALA A 55 -28.54 -0.72 41.21
C ALA A 55 -27.43 -0.66 42.29
N GLY A 56 -27.81 -0.39 43.55
CA GLY A 56 -26.87 -0.29 44.65
C GLY A 56 -26.00 -1.54 44.83
N SER A 57 -24.79 -1.39 45.37
CA SER A 57 -23.79 -2.48 45.45
C SER A 57 -24.21 -3.70 46.27
N THR A 58 -25.25 -3.56 47.10
CA THR A 58 -25.85 -4.64 47.91
C THR A 58 -27.21 -5.12 47.39
N ALA A 59 -27.70 -4.55 46.29
CA ALA A 59 -28.94 -4.98 45.69
C ALA A 59 -28.80 -6.40 45.11
N GLY A 60 -29.78 -7.27 45.39
CA GLY A 60 -29.81 -8.62 44.84
C GLY A 60 -29.96 -8.64 43.31
N ALA A 61 -29.78 -9.83 42.71
CA ALA A 61 -29.94 -10.00 41.28
C ALA A 61 -31.42 -9.83 40.85
N GLY A 62 -31.73 -8.68 40.24
CA GLY A 62 -33.03 -8.43 39.63
C GLY A 62 -33.24 -9.19 38.32
N SER A 63 -34.50 -9.34 37.88
CA SER A 63 -34.87 -10.05 36.66
C SER A 63 -34.24 -9.50 35.37
N GLY A 64 -33.82 -8.23 35.36
CA GLY A 64 -33.13 -7.57 34.25
C GLY A 64 -31.60 -7.68 34.25
N GLY A 65 -30.99 -8.23 35.31
CA GLY A 65 -29.53 -8.31 35.45
C GLY A 65 -28.89 -9.22 34.39
N PHE A 66 -29.53 -10.35 34.09
CA PHE A 66 -29.03 -11.31 33.10
C PHE A 66 -28.92 -10.71 31.70
N HIS A 67 -29.96 -10.03 31.22
CA HIS A 67 -29.93 -9.43 29.88
C HIS A 67 -28.90 -8.31 29.79
N SER A 68 -28.77 -7.49 30.83
CA SER A 68 -27.75 -6.43 30.90
C SER A 68 -26.34 -7.01 30.80
N TYR A 69 -26.04 -8.08 31.55
CA TYR A 69 -24.78 -8.81 31.44
C TYR A 69 -24.56 -9.39 30.05
N ARG A 70 -25.58 -10.01 29.43
CA ARG A 70 -25.47 -10.58 28.09
C ARG A 70 -25.11 -9.51 27.05
N GLN A 71 -25.78 -8.36 27.08
CA GLN A 71 -25.50 -7.26 26.16
C GLN A 71 -24.11 -6.66 26.40
N GLN A 72 -23.71 -6.48 27.66
CA GLN A 72 -22.37 -6.01 28.01
C GLN A 72 -21.28 -6.98 27.55
N LYS A 73 -21.44 -8.28 27.82
CA LYS A 73 -20.51 -9.34 27.39
C LYS A 73 -20.35 -9.36 25.88
N ARG A 74 -21.45 -9.27 25.13
CA ARG A 74 -21.41 -9.20 23.67
C ARG A 74 -20.66 -7.97 23.18
N ARG A 75 -20.92 -6.79 23.76
CA ARG A 75 -20.18 -5.56 23.42
C ARG A 75 -18.69 -5.70 23.73
N ASN A 76 -18.34 -6.30 24.86
CA ASN A 76 -16.94 -6.52 25.24
C ASN A 76 -16.22 -7.49 24.31
N GLN A 77 -16.86 -8.60 23.95
CA GLN A 77 -16.29 -9.57 23.00
C GLN A 77 -16.07 -8.96 21.61
N ILE A 78 -17.03 -8.17 21.12
CA ILE A 78 -16.88 -7.47 19.84
C ILE A 78 -15.72 -6.47 19.91
N ARG A 79 -15.62 -5.72 21.01
CA ARG A 79 -14.53 -4.77 21.26
C ARG A 79 -13.17 -5.46 21.32
N GLU A 80 -13.07 -6.57 22.05
CA GLU A 80 -11.85 -7.38 22.16
C GLU A 80 -11.42 -7.92 20.79
N ALA A 81 -12.36 -8.48 20.01
CA ALA A 81 -12.09 -8.98 18.68
C ALA A 81 -11.63 -7.87 17.70
N ALA A 82 -12.20 -6.67 17.79
CA ALA A 82 -11.79 -5.53 16.96
C ALA A 82 -10.35 -5.09 17.28
N MET A 83 -10.02 -4.90 18.57
CA MET A 83 -8.66 -4.55 18.98
C MET A 83 -7.64 -5.62 18.58
N GLU A 84 -7.98 -6.91 18.70
CA GLU A 84 -7.11 -8.00 18.28
C GLU A 84 -6.86 -8.00 16.76
N ALA A 85 -7.89 -7.69 15.96
CA ALA A 85 -7.78 -7.57 14.51
C ALA A 85 -6.88 -6.40 14.10
N ASP A 86 -7.04 -5.24 14.73
CA ASP A 86 -6.22 -4.05 14.48
C ASP A 86 -4.75 -4.31 14.82
N LEU A 87 -4.48 -4.89 16.00
CA LEU A 87 -3.13 -5.27 16.41
C LEU A 87 -2.48 -6.28 15.47
N LYS A 88 -3.27 -7.22 14.93
CA LYS A 88 -2.77 -8.20 13.96
C LYS A 88 -2.40 -7.50 12.65
N HIS A 89 -3.26 -6.62 12.17
CA HIS A 89 -3.04 -5.86 10.95
C HIS A 89 -1.79 -4.96 11.06
N GLU A 90 -1.62 -4.22 12.16
CA GLU A 90 -0.43 -3.40 12.42
C GLU A 90 0.85 -4.24 12.44
N LYS A 91 0.84 -5.42 13.07
CA LYS A 91 1.99 -6.35 13.06
C LYS A 91 2.32 -6.87 11.67
N GLU A 92 1.31 -7.17 10.87
CA GLU A 92 1.49 -7.63 9.48
C GLU A 92 2.05 -6.51 8.59
N GLN A 93 1.53 -5.29 8.73
CA GLN A 93 2.01 -4.11 7.99
C GLN A 93 3.45 -3.76 8.37
N THR A 94 3.76 -3.65 9.66
CA THR A 94 5.12 -3.36 10.13
C THR A 94 6.13 -4.42 9.69
N ALA A 95 5.75 -5.71 9.73
CA ALA A 95 6.59 -6.78 9.22
C ALA A 95 6.78 -6.71 7.69
N PHE A 96 5.73 -6.34 6.95
CA PHE A 96 5.80 -6.16 5.51
C PHE A 96 6.73 -4.99 5.13
N ASP A 97 6.60 -3.84 5.79
CA ASP A 97 7.42 -2.67 5.54
C ASP A 97 8.89 -2.91 5.89
N ALA A 98 9.16 -3.62 7.00
CA ALA A 98 10.52 -4.04 7.35
C ALA A 98 11.14 -4.92 6.25
N ARG A 99 10.41 -5.94 5.77
CA ARG A 99 10.87 -6.81 4.68
C ARG A 99 11.10 -6.03 3.39
N LYS A 100 10.20 -5.11 3.04
CA LYS A 100 10.33 -4.24 1.85
C LYS A 100 11.58 -3.36 1.94
N ALA A 101 11.83 -2.76 3.10
CA ALA A 101 13.01 -1.93 3.34
C ALA A 101 14.32 -2.73 3.26
N GLU A 102 14.34 -3.96 3.79
CA GLU A 102 15.49 -4.86 3.68
C GLU A 102 15.80 -5.22 2.22
N LEU A 103 14.78 -5.60 1.45
CA LEU A 103 14.93 -5.90 0.03
C LEU A 103 15.47 -4.69 -0.75
N ALA A 104 14.91 -3.49 -0.52
CA ALA A 104 15.39 -2.25 -1.12
C ALA A 104 16.87 -2.00 -0.80
N LYS A 105 17.29 -2.14 0.45
CA LYS A 105 18.70 -2.02 0.86
C LYS A 105 19.60 -3.04 0.16
N VAL A 106 19.17 -4.29 0.01
CA VAL A 106 19.94 -5.34 -0.67
C VAL A 106 20.09 -5.01 -2.17
N GLU A 107 19.03 -4.55 -2.82
CA GLU A 107 19.05 -4.14 -4.22
C GLU A 107 19.91 -2.90 -4.46
N GLU A 108 19.82 -1.88 -3.59
CA GLU A 108 20.68 -0.71 -3.61
C GLU A 108 22.15 -1.09 -3.45
N ASN A 109 22.48 -1.97 -2.52
CA ASN A 109 23.84 -2.47 -2.35
C ASN A 109 24.36 -3.21 -3.59
N LYS A 110 23.54 -4.07 -4.21
CA LYS A 110 23.89 -4.77 -5.45
C LYS A 110 24.08 -3.79 -6.61
N THR A 111 23.18 -2.81 -6.77
CA THR A 111 23.24 -1.81 -7.84
C THR A 111 24.41 -0.84 -7.64
N ALA A 112 24.70 -0.41 -6.41
CA ALA A 112 25.85 0.42 -6.04
C ALA A 112 27.17 -0.28 -6.37
N LYS A 113 27.34 -1.56 -6.00
CA LYS A 113 28.51 -2.37 -6.35
C LYS A 113 28.71 -2.44 -7.88
N ARG A 114 27.64 -2.69 -8.64
CA ARG A 114 27.68 -2.72 -10.12
C ARG A 114 28.00 -1.34 -10.71
N ARG A 115 27.41 -0.27 -10.17
CA ARG A 115 27.66 1.13 -10.58
C ARG A 115 29.11 1.53 -10.34
N ALA A 116 29.67 1.20 -9.17
CA ALA A 116 31.07 1.46 -8.83
C ALA A 116 32.03 0.74 -9.80
N LYS A 117 31.77 -0.53 -10.14
CA LYS A 117 32.56 -1.27 -11.15
C LYS A 117 32.54 -0.55 -12.50
N ARG A 118 31.37 -0.13 -12.99
CA ARG A 118 31.24 0.61 -14.26
C ARG A 118 31.94 1.97 -14.22
N GLN A 119 31.85 2.71 -13.12
CA GLN A 119 32.54 4.00 -12.98
C GLN A 119 34.06 3.84 -12.99
N LYS A 120 34.60 2.82 -12.32
CA LYS A 120 36.04 2.49 -12.37
C LYS A 120 36.50 2.17 -13.80
N LEU A 121 35.73 1.38 -14.55
CA LEU A 121 36.04 1.07 -15.96
C LEU A 121 35.98 2.32 -16.84
N LYS A 122 34.94 3.16 -16.70
CA LYS A 122 34.82 4.44 -17.42
C LYS A 122 35.99 5.39 -17.10
N ALA A 123 36.42 5.46 -15.84
CA ALA A 123 37.57 6.27 -15.44
C ALA A 123 38.88 5.75 -16.05
N LYS A 124 39.10 4.43 -16.08
CA LYS A 124 40.27 3.83 -16.75
C LYS A 124 40.26 4.09 -18.25
N ALA A 125 39.12 3.95 -18.93
CA ALA A 125 38.97 4.24 -20.35
C ALA A 125 39.27 5.72 -20.68
N LYS A 126 38.73 6.66 -19.89
CA LYS A 126 39.04 8.10 -20.03
C LYS A 126 40.52 8.41 -19.82
N LYS A 127 41.18 7.77 -18.84
CA LYS A 127 42.63 7.90 -18.62
C LYS A 127 43.45 7.37 -19.80
N ARG A 128 43.04 6.25 -20.41
CA ARG A 128 43.70 5.72 -21.62
C ARG A 128 43.51 6.62 -22.84
N ALA A 129 42.31 7.18 -23.03
CA ALA A 129 42.03 8.14 -24.10
C ALA A 129 42.84 9.43 -23.96
N LYS A 130 43.06 9.94 -22.73
CA LYS A 130 43.90 11.11 -22.47
C LYS A 130 45.42 10.86 -22.64
N LYS A 131 45.88 9.60 -22.65
CA LYS A 131 47.32 9.28 -22.77
C LYS A 131 47.83 9.17 -24.22
N GLY A 132 46.98 9.45 -25.22
CA GLY A 132 47.35 9.45 -26.65
C GLY A 132 47.60 8.04 -27.21
N PRO A 133 47.35 7.80 -28.51
CA PRO A 133 47.53 6.50 -29.12
C PRO A 133 49.03 6.24 -29.38
N LYS A 134 49.59 5.17 -28.79
CA LYS A 134 50.72 4.48 -29.44
C LYS A 134 50.11 3.43 -30.37
N ALA A 135 50.15 3.71 -31.68
CA ALA A 135 49.80 2.76 -32.74
C ALA A 135 50.85 1.62 -32.79
N PRO A 136 50.49 0.44 -33.33
CA PRO A 136 50.39 0.30 -34.77
C PRO A 136 49.05 -0.27 -35.27
N VAL A 137 48.76 0.17 -36.50
CA VAL A 137 47.78 -0.32 -37.48
C VAL A 137 47.92 -1.84 -37.72
N VAL A 138 46.84 -2.61 -37.91
CA VAL A 138 46.31 -3.07 -39.23
C VAL A 138 44.96 -3.80 -38.97
N GLY A 139 43.91 -3.53 -39.77
CA GLY A 139 42.64 -4.30 -39.81
C GLY A 139 42.56 -5.22 -41.05
N PRO A 140 41.38 -5.62 -41.59
CA PRO A 140 40.07 -5.99 -40.99
C PRO A 140 39.47 -7.32 -41.59
N SER A 141 38.53 -8.01 -40.91
CA SER A 141 37.57 -8.94 -41.59
C SER A 141 36.29 -9.17 -40.73
N VAL A 142 35.11 -8.70 -41.16
CA VAL A 142 34.00 -9.34 -41.95
C VAL A 142 33.21 -10.48 -41.26
N ALA A 143 32.07 -10.09 -40.64
CA ALA A 143 30.69 -10.66 -40.69
C ALA A 143 30.34 -12.05 -40.02
N PRO A 144 29.06 -12.52 -40.00
CA PRO A 144 28.17 -12.51 -38.82
C PRO A 144 27.52 -13.87 -38.44
N ALA A 145 27.15 -14.12 -37.18
CA ALA A 145 26.30 -15.28 -36.82
C ALA A 145 25.63 -15.19 -35.42
N GLY A 146 24.30 -15.39 -35.39
CA GLY A 146 23.60 -16.27 -34.42
C GLY A 146 23.28 -15.75 -33.00
N PRO A 147 22.01 -15.84 -32.54
CA PRO A 147 21.61 -15.47 -31.18
C PRO A 147 21.78 -16.66 -30.22
N GLU A 148 22.66 -16.54 -29.22
CA GLU A 148 22.92 -17.60 -28.24
C GLU A 148 22.78 -17.07 -26.80
N GLY A 149 21.83 -17.65 -26.08
CA GLY A 149 21.81 -17.88 -24.63
C GLY A 149 22.23 -16.73 -23.70
N GLY A 150 21.24 -15.95 -23.24
CA GLY A 150 21.44 -15.13 -22.05
C GLY A 150 21.67 -16.02 -20.81
N PRO A 151 22.59 -15.68 -19.90
CA PRO A 151 22.84 -16.50 -18.72
C PRO A 151 21.60 -16.49 -17.82
N ASP A 152 21.10 -17.70 -17.56
CA ASP A 152 20.03 -18.01 -16.63
C ASP A 152 20.17 -17.18 -15.34
N ARG A 153 19.19 -16.31 -15.11
CA ARG A 153 18.98 -15.73 -13.79
C ARG A 153 18.50 -16.89 -12.90
N PRO A 154 19.12 -17.15 -11.73
CA PRO A 154 18.53 -18.12 -10.81
C PRO A 154 17.15 -17.58 -10.39
N GLY A 155 16.10 -18.25 -10.86
CA GLY A 155 14.73 -17.98 -10.47
C GLY A 155 14.59 -18.16 -8.97
N ASN A 156 14.03 -17.14 -8.32
CA ASN A 156 13.60 -17.24 -6.94
C ASN A 156 12.46 -18.28 -6.90
N PRO A 157 12.54 -19.37 -6.12
CA PRO A 157 11.45 -20.34 -6.06
C PRO A 157 10.22 -19.69 -5.43
N ASP A 158 9.10 -19.74 -6.14
CA ASP A 158 7.80 -19.31 -5.63
C ASP A 158 7.47 -20.08 -4.33
N PRO A 159 7.17 -19.41 -3.21
CA PRO A 159 6.96 -20.05 -1.91
C PRO A 159 5.65 -20.89 -1.84
N THR A 160 4.91 -21.00 -2.95
CA THR A 160 3.62 -21.69 -3.04
C THR A 160 3.65 -22.98 -3.87
N SER A 161 4.76 -23.33 -4.52
CA SER A 161 4.86 -24.56 -5.33
C SER A 161 5.13 -25.79 -4.46
N LYS A 162 4.06 -26.40 -3.95
CA LYS A 162 4.12 -27.74 -3.34
C LYS A 162 4.15 -28.79 -4.46
N HIS A 163 5.33 -29.26 -4.82
CA HIS A 163 5.50 -30.44 -5.67
C HIS A 163 5.07 -31.70 -4.88
N VAL A 164 3.82 -32.13 -5.05
CA VAL A 164 3.31 -33.37 -4.44
C VAL A 164 3.75 -34.54 -5.31
N PHE A 165 4.87 -35.18 -4.93
CA PHE A 165 5.36 -36.39 -5.55
C PHE A 165 4.51 -37.58 -5.09
N THR A 166 3.44 -37.90 -5.81
CA THR A 166 2.69 -39.14 -5.60
C THR A 166 3.47 -40.31 -6.20
N ARG A 167 4.03 -41.19 -5.35
CA ARG A 167 4.56 -42.48 -5.81
C ARG A 167 3.38 -43.36 -6.23
N ARG A 168 3.21 -43.57 -7.53
CA ARG A 168 2.37 -44.65 -8.07
C ARG A 168 2.86 -45.99 -7.49
N SER A 169 2.04 -46.67 -6.70
CA SER A 169 2.20 -48.09 -6.43
C SER A 169 1.97 -48.85 -7.75
N LYS A 170 2.95 -49.68 -8.12
CA LYS A 170 2.85 -50.62 -9.25
C LYS A 170 1.95 -51.82 -8.87
N PRO A 171 1.41 -52.53 -9.88
CA PRO A 171 0.17 -53.31 -9.80
C PRO A 171 0.24 -54.53 -8.88
#